data_AF-A0A378QRX2-F1
#
_entry.id   AF-A0A378QRX2-F1
#
_cell.length_a   1.000
_cell.length_b   1.000
_cell.length_c   1.000
_cell.angle_alpha   90.00
_cell.angle_beta   90.00
_cell.angle_gamma   90.00
#
_symmetry.space_group_name_H-M   'P 1'
#
loop_
_entity.id
_entity.type
_entity.pdbx_description
1 polymer ?
#
loop_
_entity_poly.entity_id
_entity_poly.type
_entity_poly.pdbx_seq_one_letter_code
_entity_poly.pdbx_strand_id
1 'polypeptide(L)' 'MIRIGEQLYVKRTQWLPTGLRLISDNTIYDPIDLSKADLDSSDIEVYGQVVHISYDLPH' A
#
# COMPACT_ATOMS: atom_id res chain seq x y z
N MET A 1 -0.48 -5.04 2.67
CA MET A 1 0.50 -5.35 1.62
C MET A 1 -0.20 -5.30 0.29
N ILE A 2 0.36 -4.58 -0.67
CA ILE A 2 -0.24 -4.36 -1.99
C ILE A 2 0.82 -4.64 -3.05
N ARG A 3 0.46 -5.34 -4.11
CA ARG A 3 1.28 -5.51 -5.31
C ARG A 3 0.82 -4.52 -6.37
N ILE A 4 1.77 -3.87 -7.02
CA ILE A 4 1.54 -3.04 -8.21
C ILE A 4 2.55 -3.50 -9.25
N GLY A 5 2.08 -4.15 -10.32
CA GLY A 5 2.95 -4.83 -11.28
C GLY A 5 3.81 -5.90 -10.60
N GLU A 6 5.12 -5.80 -10.71
CA GLU A 6 6.07 -6.74 -10.08
C GLU A 6 6.54 -6.31 -8.67
N GLN A 7 6.08 -5.15 -8.18
CA GLN A 7 6.58 -4.55 -6.94
C GLN A 7 5.61 -4.76 -5.78
N LEU A 8 6.16 -5.01 -4.59
CA LEU A 8 5.40 -5.16 -3.34
C LEU A 8 5.58 -3.95 -2.41
N TYR A 9 4.46 -3.48 -1.88
CA TYR A 9 4.37 -2.30 -1.04
C TYR A 9 3.74 -2.63 0.32
N VAL A 10 4.35 -2.08 1.37
CA VAL A 10 3.73 -1.94 2.69
C VAL A 10 3.45 -0.45 2.89
N LYS A 11 2.17 -0.08 2.79
CA LYS A 11 1.65 1.27 2.96
C LYS A 11 0.36 1.24 3.75
N ARG A 12 0.04 2.34 4.42
CA ARG A 12 -1.28 2.54 5.02
C ARG A 12 -2.29 2.84 3.91
N THR A 13 -3.44 2.20 3.94
CA THR A 13 -4.50 2.38 2.93
C THR A 13 -5.59 3.32 3.42
N GLN A 14 -6.04 4.23 2.57
CA GLN A 14 -7.19 5.09 2.79
C GLN A 14 -8.15 5.00 1.60
N TRP A 15 -9.38 4.54 1.83
CA TRP A 15 -10.42 4.54 0.81
C TRP A 15 -10.95 5.95 0.58
N LEU A 16 -11.04 6.34 -0.69
CA LEU A 16 -11.61 7.60 -1.15
C LEU A 16 -12.83 7.31 -2.04
N PRO A 17 -13.80 8.23 -2.17
CA PRO A 17 -14.90 8.05 -3.12
C PRO A 17 -14.44 7.85 -4.58
N THR A 18 -13.24 8.33 -4.90
CA THR A 18 -12.59 8.26 -6.21
C THR A 18 -11.66 7.05 -6.38
N GLY A 19 -11.35 6.30 -5.32
CA GLY A 19 -10.42 5.17 -5.38
C GLY A 19 -9.72 4.86 -4.04
N LEU A 20 -8.43 4.55 -4.09
CA LEU A 20 -7.62 4.16 -2.94
C LEU A 20 -6.34 5.00 -2.87
N ARG A 21 -6.04 5.54 -1.70
CA ARG A 21 -4.79 6.25 -1.42
C ARG A 21 -3.86 5.39 -0.58
N LEU A 22 -2.61 5.28 -1.01
CA LEU A 22 -1.53 4.62 -0.28
C LEU A 22 -0.65 5.68 0.37
N ILE A 23 -0.62 5.66 1.71
CA ILE A 23 0.08 6.65 2.52
C ILE A 23 1.34 6.02 3.10
N SER A 24 2.45 6.75 2.95
CA SER A 24 3.71 6.41 3.62
C SER A 24 3.70 6.98 5.04
N ASP A 25 4.19 6.21 6.02
CA ASP A 25 4.41 6.71 7.39
C ASP A 25 5.70 7.55 7.52
N ASN A 26 6.33 7.87 6.38
CA ASN A 26 7.51 8.73 6.28
C ASN A 26 7.18 9.94 5.40
N THR A 27 7.39 11.15 5.93
CA THR A 27 7.05 12.44 5.31
C THR A 27 7.82 12.77 4.05
N ILE A 28 8.90 12.05 3.75
CA ILE A 28 9.70 12.24 2.53
C ILE A 28 8.97 11.71 1.29
N TYR A 29 8.06 10.75 1.47
CA TYR A 29 7.39 10.08 0.35
C TYR A 29 5.95 10.57 0.21
N ASP A 30 5.64 11.07 -0.97
CA ASP A 30 4.28 11.48 -1.31
C ASP A 30 3.31 10.29 -1.33
N PRO A 31 2.00 10.54 -1.05
CA PRO A 31 0.97 9.53 -1.21
C PRO A 31 0.82 9.09 -2.67
N ILE A 32 0.43 7.82 -2.87
CA ILE A 32 0.10 7.28 -4.19
C ILE A 32 -1.43 7.16 -4.27
N ASP A 33 -2.03 7.80 -5.27
CA ASP A 33 -3.47 7.72 -5.52
C ASP A 33 -3.76 6.76 -6.66
N LEU A 34 -4.61 5.77 -6.37
CA LEU A 34 -5.12 4.79 -7.32
C LEU A 34 -6.59 5.13 -7.58
N SER A 35 -6.95 5.37 -8.84
CA SER A 35 -8.34 5.58 -9.23
C SER A 35 -9.13 4.27 -9.22
N LYS A 36 -10.46 4.34 -9.33
CA LYS A 36 -11.29 3.14 -9.53
C LYS A 36 -10.87 2.33 -10.77
N ALA A 37 -10.51 2.99 -11.85
CA ALA A 37 -10.07 2.31 -13.08
C ALA A 37 -8.74 1.56 -12.87
N ASP A 38 -7.84 2.09 -12.04
CA ASP A 38 -6.58 1.42 -11.70
C ASP A 38 -6.84 0.18 -10.83
N LEU A 39 -7.81 0.25 -9.92
CA LEU A 39 -8.20 -0.88 -9.06
C LEU A 39 -8.93 -1.99 -9.81
N ASP A 40 -9.60 -1.67 -10.91
CA ASP A 40 -10.22 -2.65 -11.81
C ASP A 40 -9.18 -3.33 -12.72
N SER A 41 -7.95 -2.81 -12.79
CA SER A 41 -6.83 -3.44 -13.51
C SER A 41 -6.29 -4.64 -12.74
N SER A 42 -5.89 -5.70 -13.46
CA SER A 42 -5.23 -6.89 -12.89
C SER A 42 -3.81 -6.63 -12.39
N ASP A 43 -3.28 -5.41 -12.59
CA ASP A 43 -1.96 -5.02 -12.11
C ASP A 43 -1.92 -4.66 -10.61
N ILE A 44 -3.08 -4.44 -9.98
CA ILE A 44 -3.16 -4.04 -8.58
C ILE A 44 -3.89 -5.09 -7.74
N GLU A 45 -3.20 -5.61 -6.73
CA GLU A 45 -3.74 -6.65 -5.86
C GLU A 45 -3.44 -6.35 -4.39
N VAL A 46 -4.46 -6.45 -3.54
CA VAL A 46 -4.31 -6.37 -2.09
C VAL A 46 -4.02 -7.78 -1.55
N TYR A 47 -2.78 -8.04 -1.16
CA TYR A 47 -2.33 -9.36 -0.71
C TYR A 47 -2.66 -9.67 0.76
N GLY A 48 -2.91 -8.65 1.58
CA GLY A 48 -3.28 -8.88 2.98
C GLY A 48 -3.01 -7.72 3.92
N GLN A 49 -3.41 -7.89 5.18
CA GLN A 49 -3.25 -6.92 6.25
C GLN A 49 -1.99 -7.21 7.07
N VAL A 50 -1.20 -6.18 7.37
CA VAL A 50 -0.12 -6.28 8.33
C VAL A 50 -0.72 -6.26 9.73
N VAL A 51 -0.53 -7.34 10.50
CA VAL A 51 -1.08 -7.51 11.86
C VAL A 51 -0.01 -7.47 12.95
N HIS A 52 1.25 -7.71 12.59
CA HIS A 52 2.36 -7.72 13.54
C HIS A 52 3.65 -7.25 12.87
N ILE A 53 4.47 -6.51 13.60
CA ILE A 53 5.82 -6.10 13.21
C ILE A 53 6.73 -6.45 14.39
N SER A 54 7.67 -7.35 14.16
CA SER A 54 8.69 -7.74 15.14
C SER A 54 10.05 -7.19 14.72
N TYR A 55 10.82 -6.72 15.70
CA TYR A 55 12.20 -6.29 15.51
C TYR A 55 13.09 -7.06 16.47
N ASP A 56 14.14 -7.70 15.96
CA ASP A 56 15.16 -8.35 16.77
C ASP A 56 16.28 -7.34 17.05
N LEU A 57 16.59 -7.11 18.33
CA LEU A 57 17.66 -6.20 18.73
C LEU A 57 18.99 -6.96 18.71
N PRO A 58 20.02 -6.48 17.99
CA PRO A 58 21.33 -7.11 18.04
C PRO A 58 21.92 -7.02 19.46
N HIS A 59 22.49 -8.14 19.92
CA HIS A 59 23.15 -8.30 21.23
C HIS A 59 24.38 -7.43 21.40
#